data_AF-A0A523BXX6-F1
#
_entry.id   AF-A0A523BXX6-F1
#
_cell.length_a   1.000
_cell.length_b   1.000
_cell.length_c   1.000
_cell.angle_alpha   90.00
_cell.angle_beta   90.00
_cell.angle_gamma   90.00
#
_symmetry.space_group_name_H-M   'P 1'
#
loop_
_entity.id
_entity.type
_entity.pdbx_description
1 polymer ?
#
loop_
_entity_poly.entity_id
_entity_poly.type
_entity_poly.pdbx_seq_one_letter_code
_entity_poly.pdbx_strand_id
1 'polypeptide(L)'
;MMYPRLYLARNLLRDDGIIFVSMDDNEIGNLKKVCEAIFGEENFVGCFVWRRRASSALAERLVSTDHEYVLAFQRHSFISLGIPKDFSAYSNPDNDPRGDWVAGSPNTRPSSAAQWC
;
A
#
# COMPACT_ATOMS: atom_id res chain seq x y z
N MET A 1 -24.60 2.28 -1.16
CA MET A 1 -24.82 3.39 -2.13
C MET A 1 -23.56 4.29 -2.24
N MET A 2 -22.48 3.77 -2.86
CA MET A 2 -21.15 4.42 -2.90
C MET A 2 -20.75 4.92 -4.30
N TYR A 3 -21.30 4.30 -5.35
CA TYR A 3 -20.85 4.47 -6.74
C TYR A 3 -20.80 5.94 -7.22
N PRO A 4 -21.85 6.78 -7.06
CA PRO A 4 -21.82 8.15 -7.59
C PRO A 4 -20.76 9.04 -6.92
N ARG A 5 -20.48 8.80 -5.64
CA ARG A 5 -19.48 9.56 -4.88
C ARG A 5 -18.06 9.23 -5.34
N LEU A 6 -17.77 7.95 -5.53
CA LEU A 6 -16.47 7.51 -6.05
C LEU A 6 -16.25 7.96 -7.49
N TYR A 7 -17.30 7.97 -8.31
CA TYR A 7 -17.23 8.49 -9.67
C TYR A 7 -16.89 9.99 -9.69
N LEU A 8 -17.53 10.79 -8.82
CA LEU A 8 -17.19 12.20 -8.67
C LEU A 8 -15.77 12.39 -8.13
N ALA A 9 -15.36 11.62 -7.12
CA ALA A 9 -14.01 11.68 -6.56
C ALA A 9 -12.95 11.41 -7.64
N ARG A 10 -13.19 10.43 -8.51
CA ARG A 10 -12.34 10.13 -9.67
C ARG A 10 -12.18 11.34 -10.61
N ASN A 11 -13.21 12.16 -10.78
CA ASN A 11 -13.17 13.34 -11.65
C ASN A 11 -12.43 14.52 -11.01
N LEU A 12 -12.36 14.56 -9.69
CA LEU A 12 -11.64 15.60 -8.94
C LEU A 12 -10.16 15.26 -8.71
N LEU A 13 -9.78 14.00 -8.91
CA LEU A 13 -8.41 13.52 -8.71
C LEU A 13 -7.52 13.96 -9.88
N ARG A 14 -6.35 14.56 -9.56
CA ARG A 14 -5.30 14.86 -10.55
C ARG A 14 -4.76 13.56 -11.17
N ASP A 15 -4.16 13.62 -12.35
CA ASP A 15 -3.69 12.44 -13.09
C ASP A 15 -2.63 11.60 -12.34
N ASP A 16 -1.82 12.23 -11.51
CA ASP A 16 -0.86 11.59 -10.61
C ASP A 16 -1.42 11.42 -9.18
N GLY A 17 -2.72 11.65 -8.99
CA GLY A 17 -3.38 11.56 -7.69
C GLY A 17 -3.69 10.14 -7.28
N ILE A 18 -3.84 9.95 -5.97
CA ILE A 18 -4.18 8.69 -5.32
C ILE A 18 -5.35 8.91 -4.37
N ILE A 19 -6.25 7.92 -4.29
CA ILE A 19 -7.33 7.87 -3.32
C ILE A 19 -7.15 6.68 -2.40
N PHE A 20 -7.37 6.93 -1.10
CA PHE A 20 -7.40 5.90 -0.07
C PHE A 20 -8.83 5.77 0.46
N VAL A 21 -9.31 4.54 0.56
CA VAL A 21 -10.66 4.24 1.05
C VAL A 21 -10.55 3.18 2.14
N SER A 22 -10.82 3.59 3.38
CA SER A 22 -10.92 2.67 4.52
C SER A 22 -12.24 1.91 4.48
N MET A 23 -12.20 0.61 4.75
CA MET A 23 -13.37 -0.27 4.80
C MET A 23 -13.10 -1.44 5.74
N ASP A 24 -14.16 -1.95 6.36
CA ASP A 24 -14.12 -3.20 7.12
C ASP A 24 -14.15 -4.42 6.18
N ASP A 25 -14.15 -5.61 6.76
CA ASP A 25 -14.18 -6.90 6.07
C ASP A 25 -15.53 -7.19 5.38
N ASN A 26 -16.62 -6.58 5.83
CA ASN A 26 -17.96 -6.84 5.31
C ASN A 26 -18.12 -6.43 3.85
N GLU A 27 -17.60 -5.26 3.48
CA GLU A 27 -17.86 -4.65 2.16
C GLU A 27 -16.60 -4.49 1.30
N ILE A 28 -15.43 -4.95 1.77
CA ILE A 28 -14.15 -4.78 1.05
C ILE A 28 -14.19 -5.36 -0.36
N GLY A 29 -14.80 -6.53 -0.55
CA GLY A 29 -14.90 -7.20 -1.85
C GLY A 29 -15.81 -6.45 -2.83
N ASN A 30 -16.94 -5.93 -2.35
CA ASN A 30 -17.87 -5.16 -3.16
C ASN A 30 -17.30 -3.78 -3.50
N LEU A 31 -16.66 -3.13 -2.51
CA LEU A 31 -15.99 -1.85 -2.69
C LEU A 31 -14.88 -1.97 -3.75
N LYS A 32 -14.04 -3.00 -3.65
CA LYS A 32 -12.96 -3.22 -4.62
C LYS A 32 -13.50 -3.32 -6.05
N LYS A 33 -14.54 -4.12 -6.28
CA LYS A 33 -15.19 -4.24 -7.60
C LYS A 33 -15.74 -2.91 -8.11
N VAL A 34 -16.36 -2.11 -7.23
CA VAL A 34 -16.86 -0.78 -7.59
C VAL A 34 -15.71 0.17 -7.95
N CYS A 35 -14.62 0.15 -7.18
CA CYS A 35 -13.44 0.94 -7.47
C CYS A 35 -12.79 0.50 -8.79
N GLU A 36 -12.65 -0.80 -9.06
CA GLU A 36 -12.14 -1.34 -10.34
C GLU A 36 -13.01 -0.87 -11.51
N ALA A 37 -14.34 -0.89 -11.37
CA ALA A 37 -15.24 -0.40 -12.41
C ALA A 37 -15.14 1.12 -12.67
N ILE A 38 -14.75 1.91 -11.66
CA ILE A 38 -14.66 3.37 -11.77
C ILE A 38 -13.26 3.81 -12.19
N PHE A 39 -12.23 3.33 -11.50
CA PHE A 39 -10.84 3.74 -11.65
C PHE A 39 -10.06 2.88 -12.67
N GLY A 40 -10.51 1.66 -12.96
CA GLY A 40 -9.75 0.66 -13.72
C GLY A 40 -9.01 -0.30 -12.80
N GLU A 41 -8.95 -1.58 -13.17
CA GLU A 41 -8.23 -2.62 -12.41
C GLU A 41 -6.71 -2.37 -12.42
N GLU A 42 -6.20 -1.86 -13.55
CA GLU A 42 -4.79 -1.49 -13.74
C GLU A 42 -4.33 -0.35 -12.82
N ASN A 43 -5.29 0.43 -12.29
CA ASN A 43 -5.02 1.55 -11.40
C ASN A 43 -5.11 1.16 -9.92
N PHE A 44 -5.24 -0.12 -9.61
CA PHE A 44 -5.11 -0.62 -8.24
C PHE A 44 -3.66 -0.53 -7.77
N VAL A 45 -3.42 0.21 -6.70
CA VAL A 45 -2.08 0.39 -6.12
C VAL A 45 -1.80 -0.66 -5.06
N GLY A 46 -2.77 -0.95 -4.20
CA GLY A 46 -2.60 -1.91 -3.12
C GLY A 46 -3.70 -1.91 -2.08
N CYS A 47 -3.64 -2.89 -1.18
CA CYS A 47 -4.52 -2.99 -0.02
C CYS A 47 -3.65 -3.00 1.24
N PHE A 48 -3.81 -2.00 2.08
CA PHE A 48 -3.12 -1.89 3.35
C PHE A 48 -4.00 -2.47 4.46
N VAL A 49 -3.38 -3.19 5.39
CA VAL A 49 -4.06 -3.72 6.57
C VAL A 49 -3.76 -2.81 7.74
N TRP A 50 -4.80 -2.18 8.29
CA TRP A 50 -4.67 -1.30 9.44
C TRP A 50 -5.19 -2.01 10.70
N ARG A 51 -4.29 -2.29 11.64
CA ARG A 51 -4.65 -2.81 12.95
C ARG A 51 -5.31 -1.72 13.80
N ARG A 52 -6.61 -1.87 14.07
CA ARG A 52 -7.43 -0.92 14.83
C ARG A 52 -7.36 -1.11 16.34
N ARG A 53 -6.98 -2.30 16.81
CA ARG A 53 -6.95 -2.65 18.24
C ARG A 53 -5.63 -3.30 18.65
N ALA A 54 -5.15 -2.98 19.85
CA ALA A 54 -3.96 -3.60 20.44
C ALA A 54 -4.27 -4.93 21.16
N SER A 55 -5.40 -4.98 21.87
CA SER A 55 -5.94 -6.21 22.47
C SER A 55 -6.88 -6.94 21.51
N SER A 56 -7.08 -8.24 21.71
CA SER A 56 -8.06 -8.99 20.92
C SER A 56 -9.49 -8.53 21.24
N ALA A 57 -10.39 -8.56 20.26
CA ALA A 57 -11.84 -8.48 20.44
C ALA A 57 -12.43 -9.57 21.35
N LEU A 58 -11.63 -10.54 21.81
CA LEU A 58 -12.09 -11.69 22.62
C LEU A 58 -13.29 -12.33 21.95
N ALA A 59 -13.19 -12.56 20.65
CA ALA A 59 -14.28 -13.11 19.86
C ALA A 59 -14.75 -14.43 20.49
N GLU A 60 -16.02 -14.47 20.91
CA GLU A 60 -16.61 -15.66 21.53
C GLU A 60 -16.67 -16.84 20.56
N ARG A 61 -16.55 -16.60 19.24
CA ARG A 61 -16.49 -17.65 18.22
C ARG A 61 -15.69 -17.22 16.98
N LEU A 62 -14.92 -18.16 16.44
CA LEU A 62 -14.06 -18.03 15.24
C LEU A 62 -12.81 -17.16 15.44
N VAL A 63 -12.75 -15.99 14.81
CA VAL A 63 -11.55 -15.15 14.71
C VAL A 63 -11.87 -13.74 15.18
N SER A 64 -10.92 -13.17 15.93
CA SER A 64 -10.95 -11.79 16.38
C SER A 64 -10.64 -10.83 15.23
N THR A 65 -11.62 -10.03 14.81
CA THR A 65 -11.43 -8.98 13.80
C THR A 65 -10.82 -7.72 14.44
N ASP A 66 -9.49 -7.63 14.42
CA ASP A 66 -8.72 -6.54 15.03
C ASP A 66 -8.07 -5.60 14.01
N HIS A 67 -8.39 -5.78 12.73
CA HIS A 67 -7.90 -4.95 11.63
C HIS A 67 -9.03 -4.52 10.70
N GLU A 68 -8.74 -3.50 9.92
CA GLU A 68 -9.52 -3.06 8.78
C GLU A 68 -8.61 -2.91 7.56
N TYR A 69 -9.20 -2.62 6.41
CA TYR A 69 -8.49 -2.52 5.15
C TYR A 69 -8.55 -1.10 4.62
N VAL A 70 -7.47 -0.66 3.98
CA VAL A 70 -7.41 0.60 3.24
C VAL A 70 -7.03 0.27 1.81
N LEU A 71 -7.98 0.44 0.89
CA LEU A 71 -7.74 0.28 -0.54
C LEU A 71 -7.13 1.56 -1.10
N ALA A 72 -6.12 1.40 -1.94
CA ALA A 72 -5.48 2.49 -2.67
C ALA A 72 -5.66 2.31 -4.18
N PHE A 73 -6.17 3.35 -4.83
CA PHE A 73 -6.29 3.44 -6.29
C PHE A 73 -5.66 4.74 -6.77
N GLN A 74 -4.92 4.67 -7.87
CA GLN A 74 -4.41 5.86 -8.54
C GLN A 74 -5.37 6.37 -9.60
N ARG A 75 -5.13 7.59 -10.09
CA ARG A 75 -5.82 8.11 -11.28
C ARG A 75 -5.19 7.57 -12.57
N HIS A 76 -3.89 7.72 -12.74
CA HIS A 76 -3.19 7.27 -13.94
C HIS A 76 -1.68 7.01 -13.74
N SER A 77 -0.95 7.96 -13.15
CA SER A 77 0.51 7.93 -13.12
C SER A 77 1.08 8.32 -11.75
N PHE A 78 0.50 7.78 -10.68
CA PHE A 78 0.96 8.06 -9.32
C PHE A 78 2.36 7.47 -9.11
N ILE A 79 3.25 8.27 -8.50
CA ILE A 79 4.59 7.85 -8.10
C ILE A 79 4.73 8.11 -6.59
N SER A 80 4.98 7.05 -5.83
CA SER A 80 5.27 7.19 -4.40
C SER A 80 6.68 7.78 -4.22
N LEU A 81 6.75 8.95 -3.61
CA LEU A 81 8.03 9.63 -3.34
C LEU A 81 8.77 9.03 -2.14
N GLY A 82 8.05 8.34 -1.24
CA GLY A 82 8.61 7.70 -0.05
C GLY A 82 9.44 8.64 0.83
N ILE A 83 10.28 8.04 1.68
CA ILE A 83 11.35 8.75 2.39
C ILE A 83 12.66 8.37 1.68
N PRO A 84 13.49 9.34 1.26
CA PRO A 84 14.76 9.03 0.63
C PRO A 84 15.60 8.19 1.60
N LYS A 85 16.13 7.08 1.09
CA LYS A 85 16.97 6.19 1.87
C LYS A 85 18.38 6.77 1.93
N ASP A 86 18.92 6.91 3.14
CA ASP A 86 20.32 7.26 3.32
C ASP A 86 21.19 6.03 3.04
N PHE A 87 22.16 6.19 2.13
CA PHE A 87 23.10 5.14 1.74
C PHE A 87 24.51 5.38 2.30
N SER A 88 24.73 6.44 3.09
CA SER A 88 26.05 6.80 3.62
C SER A 88 26.70 5.70 4.47
N ALA A 89 25.90 4.83 5.09
CA ALA A 89 26.35 3.73 5.93
C ALA A 89 26.59 2.42 5.18
N TYR A 90 26.38 2.36 3.86
CA TYR A 90 26.58 1.15 3.06
C TYR A 90 28.05 1.03 2.64
N SER A 91 28.66 -0.13 2.85
CA SER A 91 30.04 -0.42 2.44
C SER A 91 30.19 -1.88 2.05
N ASN A 92 31.09 -2.18 1.09
CA ASN A 92 31.44 -3.54 0.70
C ASN A 92 32.90 -3.91 1.05
N PRO A 93 33.24 -4.07 2.35
CA PRO A 93 34.62 -4.32 2.76
C PRO A 93 35.14 -5.72 2.39
N ASP A 94 34.24 -6.68 2.16
CA ASP A 94 34.54 -8.09 1.87
C ASP A 94 34.40 -8.44 0.37
N ASN A 95 34.15 -7.45 -0.48
CA ASN A 95 33.99 -7.60 -1.92
C ASN A 95 32.89 -8.62 -2.29
N ASP A 96 31.77 -8.59 -1.55
CA ASP A 96 30.59 -9.40 -1.84
C ASP A 96 30.08 -9.06 -3.26
N PRO A 97 29.84 -10.07 -4.13
CA PRO A 97 29.33 -9.85 -5.49
C PRO A 97 27.94 -9.17 -5.54
N ARG A 98 27.24 -9.04 -4.41
CA ARG A 98 25.94 -8.38 -4.27
C ARG A 98 26.07 -6.86 -4.05
N GLY A 99 27.27 -6.35 -3.80
CA GLY A 99 27.55 -4.92 -3.60
C GLY A 99 27.52 -4.47 -2.13
N ASP A 100 27.38 -3.17 -1.91
CA ASP A 100 27.48 -2.54 -0.59
C ASP A 100 26.42 -3.05 0.40
N TRP A 101 26.74 -3.12 1.69
CA TRP A 101 25.81 -3.59 2.71
C TRP A 101 26.02 -2.89 4.06
N VAL A 102 25.08 -3.03 4.99
CA VAL A 102 25.18 -2.50 6.36
C VAL A 102 24.66 -3.52 7.39
N ALA A 103 25.42 -3.73 8.47
CA ALA A 103 25.02 -4.62 9.56
C ALA A 103 23.83 -4.03 10.33
N GLY A 104 22.71 -4.77 10.41
CA GLY A 104 21.50 -4.33 11.13
C GLY A 104 20.22 -4.34 10.29
N SER A 105 20.33 -4.53 8.99
CA SER A 105 19.17 -4.79 8.12
C SER A 105 19.24 -6.19 7.54
N PRO A 106 18.60 -7.20 8.14
CA PRO A 106 18.64 -8.57 7.59
C PRO A 106 18.07 -8.67 6.16
N ASN A 107 17.36 -7.64 5.66
CA ASN A 107 16.55 -7.75 4.43
C ASN A 107 16.70 -6.59 3.43
N THR A 108 17.58 -5.59 3.60
CA THR A 108 17.64 -4.49 2.62
C THR A 108 18.73 -4.70 1.56
N ARG A 109 18.30 -5.05 0.34
CA ARG A 109 19.12 -4.83 -0.86
C ARG A 109 19.42 -3.32 -0.99
N PRO A 110 20.63 -2.92 -1.38
CA PRO A 110 20.86 -1.58 -1.89
C PRO A 110 20.24 -1.52 -3.27
N SER A 111 19.09 -0.88 -3.40
CA SER A 111 18.52 -0.59 -4.71
C SER A 111 19.33 0.55 -5.33
N SER A 112 20.46 0.24 -5.97
CA SER A 112 20.86 1.03 -7.12
C SER A 112 19.82 0.75 -8.19
N ALA A 113 19.06 1.77 -8.57
CA ALA A 113 17.91 1.76 -9.47
C ALA A 113 16.55 1.57 -8.80
N ALA A 114 15.68 2.54 -9.09
CA ALA A 114 14.25 2.41 -9.05
C ALA A 114 13.83 1.07 -9.68
N GLN A 115 13.42 0.13 -8.83
CA GLN A 115 12.70 -1.03 -9.29
C GLN A 115 11.60 -1.30 -8.27
N TRP A 116 10.44 -0.76 -8.64
CA TRP A 116 9.11 -1.09 -8.18
C TRP A 116 8.96 -2.56 -7.80
N CYS A 117 8.54 -2.78 -6.56
CA CYS A 117 7.41 -3.64 -6.17
C CYS A 117 6.83 -3.05 -4.89
#